data_AF-A0AAN5L6H9-F1
#
_entry.id   AF-A0AAN5L6H9-F1
#
_cell.length_a   1.000
_cell.length_b   1.000
_cell.length_c   1.000
_cell.angle_alpha   90.00
_cell.angle_beta   90.00
_cell.angle_gamma   90.00
#
_symmetry.space_group_name_H-M   'P 1'
#
loop_
_entity.id
_entity.type
_entity.pdbx_description
1 polymer ?
#
loop_
_entity_poly.entity_id
_entity_poly.type
_entity_poly.pdbx_seq_one_letter_code
_entity_poly.pdbx_strand_id
1 'polypeptide(L)'
;MDYNQVANAIVGHCGGLANFLHVTNCMTRVRMTISDQTRVNIAALKSIEGVLGVVEDDTLQIIVGPGKSSQVANVINDLLKGQPADATPLSNVEQKAQLAREKAKKQTRTKVILKHIANIFVPILPSLIAAGILMGINNVLVNSAASWALAHHVAAPGDLSPTQAVLDQRHMLGISQFLDIVSKALFGFLAIYTGVTAAKEFDGNAVMGGLLGAITIVPQITALGLIPGQGGLIGVILCAWLMCLLEKRVRRFVPDIVDVVVTPTIVLVVMAAALLLVIMPVAGVISNGILHGLNGLLSTGGIAAGFVLSALFPFLISLGLHHGLFPIHLEMINATGHAPLFAIQIMSNAGMVGAATAVLLLTRDPMMKKIAKGAIPTSILAVGEPTIFGVNIPAGFAFITGSIGAGFGGMMVVLLCVSTNGVGAAGLSALPLIADGKYLQYIISWLTGCAAAFVLTYIVGKVRGYDKETA
;
A
#
# COMPACT_ATOMS: atom_id res chain seq x y z
N MET A 1 -20.79 -1.05 24.80
CA MET A 1 -21.58 -1.48 23.62
C MET A 1 -21.23 -2.92 23.35
N ASP A 2 -22.13 -3.85 23.65
CA ASP A 2 -21.97 -5.25 23.27
C ASP A 2 -22.32 -5.40 21.79
N TYR A 3 -21.34 -5.77 20.97
CA TYR A 3 -21.52 -5.91 19.53
C TYR A 3 -22.47 -7.05 19.15
N ASN A 4 -22.53 -8.12 19.97
CA ASN A 4 -23.44 -9.23 19.74
C ASN A 4 -24.89 -8.81 19.99
N GLN A 5 -25.13 -8.07 21.06
CA GLN A 5 -26.47 -7.58 21.38
C GLN A 5 -26.99 -6.64 20.28
N VAL A 6 -26.15 -5.70 19.83
CA VAL A 6 -26.51 -4.74 18.79
C VAL A 6 -26.71 -5.44 17.44
N ALA A 7 -25.84 -6.36 17.05
CA ALA A 7 -25.98 -7.13 15.82
C ALA A 7 -27.29 -7.95 15.81
N ASN A 8 -27.61 -8.65 16.91
CA ASN A 8 -28.84 -9.42 17.02
C ASN A 8 -30.10 -8.53 16.98
N ALA A 9 -30.06 -7.37 17.64
CA ALA A 9 -31.17 -6.40 17.59
C ALA A 9 -31.39 -5.86 16.17
N ILE A 10 -30.31 -5.52 15.46
CA ILE A 10 -30.36 -5.09 14.05
C ILE A 10 -30.99 -6.19 13.19
N VAL A 11 -30.53 -7.44 13.33
CA VAL A 11 -31.05 -8.58 12.59
C VAL A 11 -32.55 -8.78 12.87
N GLY A 12 -32.96 -8.72 14.13
CA GLY A 12 -34.37 -8.87 14.53
C GLY A 12 -35.27 -7.80 13.92
N HIS A 13 -34.86 -6.54 13.97
CA HIS A 13 -35.64 -5.42 13.45
C HIS A 13 -35.59 -5.26 11.93
N CYS A 14 -34.70 -5.99 11.25
CA CYS A 14 -34.65 -6.10 9.79
C CYS A 14 -35.38 -7.33 9.25
N GLY A 15 -36.20 -8.04 10.05
CA GLY A 15 -36.99 -9.19 9.58
C GLY A 15 -36.26 -10.54 9.63
N GLY A 16 -35.17 -10.63 10.38
CA GLY A 16 -34.39 -11.86 10.59
C GLY A 16 -33.28 -12.09 9.56
N LEU A 17 -32.39 -13.06 9.81
CA LEU A 17 -31.19 -13.32 8.99
C LEU A 17 -31.50 -13.60 7.51
N ALA A 18 -32.62 -14.28 7.23
CA ALA A 18 -33.03 -14.59 5.86
C ALA A 18 -33.35 -13.35 4.99
N ASN A 19 -33.58 -12.17 5.61
CA ASN A 19 -33.86 -10.94 4.88
C ASN A 19 -32.58 -10.19 4.45
N PHE A 20 -31.39 -10.67 4.83
CA PHE A 20 -30.12 -10.04 4.53
C PHE A 20 -29.47 -10.68 3.31
N LEU A 21 -29.24 -9.89 2.26
CA LEU A 21 -28.52 -10.33 1.06
C LEU A 21 -27.02 -10.13 1.19
N HIS A 22 -26.59 -8.98 1.70
CA HIS A 22 -25.18 -8.66 1.88
C HIS A 22 -25.00 -7.64 3.01
N VAL A 23 -24.04 -7.88 3.89
CA VAL A 23 -23.58 -6.89 4.88
C VAL A 23 -22.14 -6.45 4.60
N THR A 24 -21.92 -5.15 4.50
CA THR A 24 -20.60 -4.52 4.44
C THR A 24 -20.51 -3.41 5.48
N ASN A 25 -19.34 -2.78 5.60
CA ASN A 25 -19.19 -1.59 6.43
C ASN A 25 -18.21 -0.61 5.79
N CYS A 26 -18.41 0.67 6.08
CA CYS A 26 -17.39 1.70 5.90
C CYS A 26 -16.81 2.09 7.26
N MET A 27 -16.15 3.24 7.34
CA MET A 27 -15.53 3.73 8.57
C MET A 27 -16.56 3.87 9.71
N THR A 28 -17.76 4.40 9.46
CA THR A 28 -18.74 4.73 10.52
C THR A 28 -20.09 4.04 10.41
N ARG A 29 -20.35 3.31 9.31
CA ARG A 29 -21.67 2.73 9.00
C ARG A 29 -21.58 1.25 8.66
N VAL A 30 -22.56 0.49 9.13
CA VAL A 30 -22.89 -0.85 8.64
C VAL A 30 -23.88 -0.68 7.50
N ARG A 31 -23.59 -1.26 6.33
CA ARG A 31 -24.43 -1.18 5.13
C ARG A 31 -24.99 -2.55 4.83
N MET A 32 -26.31 -2.63 4.71
CA MET A 32 -27.02 -3.89 4.57
C MET A 32 -27.91 -3.80 3.32
N THR A 33 -27.73 -4.74 2.41
CA THR A 33 -28.67 -4.98 1.32
C THR A 33 -29.75 -5.91 1.86
N ILE A 34 -30.98 -5.39 1.97
CA ILE A 34 -32.14 -6.12 2.49
C ILE A 34 -33.01 -6.58 1.33
N SER A 35 -33.55 -7.80 1.41
CA SER A 35 -34.38 -8.40 0.35
C SER A 35 -35.79 -7.80 0.33
N ASP A 36 -36.41 -7.61 1.49
CA ASP A 36 -37.75 -7.05 1.67
C ASP A 36 -37.74 -5.91 2.68
N GLN A 37 -37.89 -4.68 2.19
CA GLN A 37 -37.89 -3.47 3.02
C GLN A 37 -39.14 -3.33 3.90
N THR A 38 -40.24 -4.01 3.57
CA THR A 38 -41.48 -3.92 4.37
C THR A 38 -41.34 -4.57 5.74
N ARG A 39 -40.33 -5.44 5.91
CA ARG A 39 -40.01 -6.12 7.17
C ARG A 39 -39.01 -5.35 8.03
N VAL A 40 -38.56 -4.18 7.58
CA VAL A 40 -37.60 -3.33 8.30
C VAL A 40 -38.36 -2.35 9.19
N ASN A 41 -38.07 -2.38 10.49
CA ASN A 41 -38.60 -1.42 11.45
C ASN A 41 -37.58 -0.32 11.75
N ILE A 42 -37.60 0.75 10.94
CA ILE A 42 -36.67 1.89 11.05
C ILE A 42 -36.74 2.56 12.43
N ALA A 43 -37.94 2.69 13.00
CA ALA A 43 -38.13 3.32 14.30
C ALA A 43 -37.45 2.52 15.42
N ALA A 44 -37.62 1.20 15.40
CA ALA A 44 -36.96 0.30 16.35
C ALA A 44 -35.44 0.29 16.16
N LEU A 45 -34.94 0.32 14.92
CA LEU A 45 -33.51 0.40 14.63
C LEU A 45 -32.86 1.67 15.20
N LYS A 46 -33.56 2.81 15.17
CA LYS A 46 -33.09 4.07 15.78
C LYS A 46 -33.06 4.03 17.30
N SER A 47 -33.88 3.19 17.93
CA SER A 47 -33.92 3.03 19.40
C SER A 47 -32.89 2.06 19.97
N ILE A 48 -32.11 1.36 19.13
CA ILE A 48 -31.06 0.46 19.61
C ILE A 48 -29.94 1.25 20.29
N GLU A 49 -29.60 0.87 21.51
CA GLU A 49 -28.51 1.49 22.26
C GLU A 49 -27.16 1.36 21.51
N GLY A 50 -26.55 2.50 21.15
CA GLY A 50 -25.32 2.54 20.37
C GLY A 50 -25.50 2.76 18.86
N VAL A 51 -26.75 2.83 18.37
CA VAL A 51 -27.07 3.32 17.02
C VAL A 51 -27.22 4.85 17.06
N LEU A 52 -26.44 5.54 16.24
CA LEU A 52 -26.42 7.00 16.13
C LEU A 52 -27.39 7.52 15.05
N GLY A 53 -27.83 6.64 14.16
CA GLY A 53 -28.76 7.00 13.10
C GLY A 53 -28.96 5.86 12.10
N VAL A 54 -30.06 5.95 11.36
CA VAL A 54 -30.41 5.03 10.28
C VAL A 54 -30.67 5.87 9.04
N VAL A 55 -30.03 5.51 7.93
CA VAL A 55 -30.15 6.20 6.64
C VAL A 55 -30.57 5.17 5.59
N GLU A 56 -31.60 5.52 4.83
CA GLU A 56 -32.05 4.74 3.67
C GLU A 56 -31.57 5.46 2.41
N ASP A 57 -30.84 4.71 1.59
CA ASP A 57 -30.26 5.14 0.31
C ASP A 57 -30.23 3.88 -0.58
N ASP A 58 -29.22 3.69 -1.44
CA ASP A 58 -29.01 2.43 -2.18
C ASP A 58 -28.97 1.15 -1.32
N THR A 59 -28.62 1.29 -0.03
CA THR A 59 -28.61 0.21 0.98
C THR A 59 -29.10 0.77 2.31
N LEU A 60 -29.64 -0.10 3.19
CA LEU A 60 -29.99 0.30 4.55
C LEU A 60 -28.69 0.50 5.35
N GLN A 61 -28.45 1.72 5.85
CA GLN A 61 -27.22 2.07 6.55
C GLN A 61 -27.51 2.39 8.02
N ILE A 62 -26.82 1.70 8.92
CA ILE A 62 -26.86 1.98 10.36
C ILE A 62 -25.54 2.63 10.77
N ILE A 63 -25.64 3.82 11.34
CA ILE A 63 -24.50 4.60 11.83
C ILE A 63 -24.21 4.16 13.26
N VAL A 64 -23.06 3.54 13.49
CA VAL A 64 -22.60 3.10 14.83
C VAL A 64 -21.29 3.76 15.27
N GLY A 65 -20.65 4.51 14.35
CA GLY A 65 -19.42 5.26 14.61
C GLY A 65 -18.13 4.53 14.19
N PRO A 66 -16.99 5.27 14.18
CA PRO A 66 -15.70 4.77 13.73
C PRO A 66 -15.20 3.58 14.56
N GLY A 67 -14.66 2.56 13.88
CA GLY A 67 -14.12 1.34 14.49
C GLY A 67 -15.18 0.33 14.97
N LYS A 68 -16.39 0.79 15.31
CA LYS A 68 -17.52 -0.06 15.74
C LYS A 68 -18.25 -0.71 14.57
N SER A 69 -18.29 -0.03 13.42
CA SER A 69 -18.98 -0.52 12.20
C SER A 69 -18.43 -1.87 11.72
N SER A 70 -17.10 -2.06 11.74
CA SER A 70 -16.48 -3.33 11.35
C SER A 70 -16.81 -4.45 12.33
N GLN A 71 -16.85 -4.15 13.63
CA GLN A 71 -17.16 -5.15 14.66
C GLN A 71 -18.62 -5.63 14.54
N VAL A 72 -19.57 -4.71 14.43
CA VAL A 72 -21.00 -5.05 14.26
C VAL A 72 -21.23 -5.79 12.94
N ALA A 73 -20.62 -5.36 11.84
CA ALA A 73 -20.76 -6.03 10.55
C ALA A 73 -20.14 -7.44 10.55
N ASN A 74 -19.01 -7.65 11.23
CA ASN A 74 -18.41 -8.99 11.36
C ASN A 74 -19.33 -9.94 12.11
N VAL A 75 -19.92 -9.51 13.23
CA VAL A 75 -20.87 -10.34 13.99
C VAL A 75 -22.08 -10.71 13.15
N ILE A 76 -22.69 -9.75 12.44
CA ILE A 76 -23.84 -10.06 11.56
C ILE A 76 -23.41 -11.05 10.46
N ASN A 77 -22.23 -10.86 9.87
CA ASN A 77 -21.70 -11.80 8.87
C ASN A 77 -21.41 -13.18 9.45
N ASP A 78 -21.00 -13.30 10.71
CA ASP A 78 -20.78 -14.59 11.37
C ASP A 78 -22.11 -15.28 11.71
N LEU A 79 -23.15 -14.54 12.10
CA LEU A 79 -24.51 -15.07 12.26
C LEU A 79 -25.07 -15.59 10.94
N LEU A 80 -24.79 -14.90 9.82
CA LEU A 80 -25.18 -15.33 8.48
C LEU A 80 -24.48 -16.62 8.03
N LYS A 81 -23.25 -16.89 8.52
CA LYS A 81 -22.54 -18.17 8.26
C LYS A 81 -23.07 -19.34 9.08
N GLY A 82 -23.74 -19.07 10.21
CA GLY A 82 -24.18 -20.07 11.18
C GLY A 82 -25.55 -20.71 10.90
N GLN A 83 -26.33 -20.18 9.96
CA GLN A 83 -27.52 -20.86 9.46
C GLN A 83 -27.13 -21.87 8.36
N PRO A 84 -27.77 -23.04 8.28
CA PRO A 84 -27.87 -23.74 7.01
C PRO A 84 -28.74 -22.87 6.11
N ALA A 85 -28.11 -21.89 5.48
CA ALA A 85 -28.77 -21.07 4.49
C ALA A 85 -29.26 -22.00 3.40
N ASP A 86 -30.51 -21.81 2.95
CA ASP A 86 -30.82 -21.96 1.54
C ASP A 86 -29.87 -21.03 0.80
N ALA A 87 -28.65 -21.53 0.57
CA ALA A 87 -27.60 -20.82 -0.09
C ALA A 87 -28.12 -20.63 -1.51
N THR A 88 -28.47 -19.39 -1.87
CA THR A 88 -28.30 -18.95 -3.24
C THR A 88 -26.88 -19.38 -3.60
N PRO A 89 -26.69 -20.34 -4.53
CA PRO A 89 -25.37 -20.87 -4.79
C PRO A 89 -24.50 -19.69 -5.21
N LEU A 90 -23.41 -19.45 -4.47
CA LEU A 90 -22.38 -18.51 -4.91
C LEU A 90 -22.09 -18.83 -6.36
N SER A 91 -22.14 -17.82 -7.23
CA SER A 91 -21.82 -18.03 -8.63
C SER A 91 -20.43 -18.66 -8.75
N ASN A 92 -20.20 -19.47 -9.77
CA ASN A 92 -18.88 -20.10 -10.00
C ASN A 92 -17.73 -19.08 -10.02
N VAL A 93 -18.02 -17.82 -10.36
CA VAL A 93 -17.09 -16.68 -10.35
C VAL A 93 -16.73 -16.26 -8.92
N GLU A 94 -17.72 -16.09 -8.06
CA GLU A 94 -17.50 -15.68 -6.67
C GLU A 94 -16.78 -16.78 -5.87
N GLN A 95 -17.11 -18.05 -6.09
CA GLN A 95 -16.40 -19.16 -5.47
C GLN A 95 -14.92 -19.18 -5.86
N LYS A 96 -14.59 -18.98 -7.14
CA LYS A 96 -13.19 -18.90 -7.60
C LYS A 96 -12.45 -17.72 -6.99
N ALA A 97 -13.09 -16.55 -6.90
CA ALA A 97 -12.52 -15.37 -6.27
C ALA A 97 -12.24 -15.61 -4.77
N GLN A 98 -13.17 -16.25 -4.05
CA GLN A 98 -13.03 -16.56 -2.64
C GLN A 98 -11.94 -17.60 -2.37
N LEU A 99 -11.93 -18.71 -3.12
CA LEU A 99 -10.90 -19.74 -3.02
C LEU A 99 -9.49 -19.20 -3.27
N ALA A 100 -9.34 -18.28 -4.23
CA ALA A 100 -8.07 -17.62 -4.50
C ALA A 100 -7.60 -16.77 -3.30
N ARG A 101 -8.51 -16.00 -2.69
CA ARG A 101 -8.23 -15.21 -1.47
C ARG A 101 -7.88 -16.10 -0.28
N GLU A 102 -8.53 -17.24 -0.13
CA GLU A 102 -8.25 -18.19 0.96
C GLU A 102 -6.91 -18.91 0.80
N LYS A 103 -6.55 -19.31 -0.43
CA LYS A 103 -5.21 -19.86 -0.71
C LYS A 103 -4.10 -18.84 -0.43
N ALA A 104 -4.33 -17.56 -0.73
CA ALA A 104 -3.40 -16.49 -0.38
C ALA A 104 -3.20 -16.38 1.14
N LYS A 105 -4.23 -16.66 1.95
CA LYS A 105 -4.17 -16.63 3.43
C LYS A 105 -3.43 -17.79 4.09
N LYS A 106 -3.22 -18.93 3.42
CA LYS A 106 -2.47 -20.06 4.02
C LYS A 106 -1.05 -19.62 4.40
N GLN A 107 -0.71 -19.76 5.68
CA GLN A 107 0.56 -19.29 6.26
C GLN A 107 1.70 -20.27 5.99
N THR A 108 2.84 -19.74 5.54
CA THR A 108 4.13 -20.43 5.44
C THR A 108 5.17 -19.66 6.25
N ARG A 109 6.29 -20.29 6.63
CA ARG A 109 7.34 -19.63 7.45
C ARG A 109 7.85 -18.32 6.82
N THR A 110 8.01 -18.29 5.50
CA THR A 110 8.40 -17.09 4.75
C THR A 110 7.34 -15.99 4.85
N LYS A 111 6.05 -16.33 4.76
CA LYS A 111 4.96 -15.37 4.93
C LYS A 111 4.92 -14.76 6.33
N VAL A 112 5.31 -15.51 7.37
CA VAL A 112 5.37 -14.98 8.74
C VAL A 112 6.45 -13.90 8.87
N ILE A 113 7.66 -14.13 8.32
CA ILE A 113 8.73 -13.13 8.32
C ILE A 113 8.32 -11.88 7.54
N LEU A 114 7.77 -12.06 6.33
CA LEU A 114 7.30 -10.94 5.52
C LEU A 114 6.14 -10.20 6.19
N LYS A 115 5.31 -10.88 6.99
CA LYS A 115 4.24 -10.26 7.75
C LYS A 115 4.79 -9.35 8.85
N HIS A 116 5.78 -9.79 9.63
CA HIS A 116 6.42 -8.92 10.62
C HIS A 116 7.02 -7.68 9.95
N ILE A 117 7.74 -7.86 8.84
CA ILE A 117 8.29 -6.75 8.05
C ILE A 117 7.17 -5.81 7.59
N ALA A 118 6.07 -6.33 7.04
CA ALA A 118 4.94 -5.52 6.61
C ALA A 118 4.31 -4.75 7.77
N ASN A 119 4.11 -5.39 8.93
CA ASN A 119 3.53 -4.77 10.12
C ASN A 119 4.35 -3.57 10.64
N ILE A 120 5.67 -3.56 10.43
CA ILE A 120 6.52 -2.41 10.76
C ILE A 120 6.14 -1.19 9.91
N PHE A 121 5.88 -1.38 8.60
CA PHE A 121 5.63 -0.29 7.67
C PHE A 121 4.15 0.07 7.50
N VAL A 122 3.20 -0.82 7.80
CA VAL A 122 1.76 -0.55 7.71
C VAL A 122 1.35 0.73 8.48
N PRO A 123 1.82 0.97 9.72
CA PRO A 123 1.52 2.21 10.43
C PRO A 123 2.11 3.47 9.78
N ILE A 124 3.20 3.35 9.02
CA ILE A 124 3.89 4.47 8.34
C ILE A 124 3.24 4.77 6.98
N LEU A 125 2.59 3.78 6.37
CA LEU A 125 2.06 3.85 5.01
C LEU A 125 1.12 5.04 4.75
N PRO A 126 0.14 5.38 5.63
CA PRO A 126 -0.73 6.54 5.40
C PRO A 126 0.05 7.85 5.30
N SER A 127 1.06 8.02 6.17
CA SER A 127 1.93 9.20 6.15
C SER A 127 2.79 9.23 4.89
N LEU A 128 3.33 8.09 4.45
CA LEU A 128 4.09 7.98 3.19
C LEU A 128 3.27 8.36 1.97
N ILE A 129 2.02 7.92 1.91
CA ILE A 129 1.08 8.29 0.84
C ILE A 129 0.84 9.81 0.86
N ALA A 130 0.53 10.37 2.03
CA ALA A 130 0.27 11.81 2.16
C ALA A 130 1.51 12.64 1.78
N ALA A 131 2.67 12.35 2.36
CA ALA A 131 3.92 13.06 2.07
C ALA A 131 4.36 12.90 0.61
N GLY A 132 4.19 11.71 0.04
CA GLY A 132 4.46 11.45 -1.38
C GLY A 132 3.56 12.28 -2.30
N ILE A 133 2.26 12.38 -2.02
CA ILE A 133 1.33 13.21 -2.79
C ILE A 133 1.70 14.69 -2.67
N LEU A 134 1.99 15.19 -1.46
CA LEU A 134 2.40 16.58 -1.24
C LEU A 134 3.70 16.91 -1.96
N MET A 135 4.70 16.03 -1.88
CA MET A 135 5.95 16.14 -2.63
C MET A 135 5.69 16.15 -4.13
N GLY A 136 4.76 15.32 -4.59
CA GLY A 136 4.39 15.25 -6.00
C GLY A 136 3.73 16.51 -6.53
N ILE A 137 2.79 17.06 -5.77
CA ILE A 137 2.19 18.36 -6.06
C ILE A 137 3.30 19.41 -6.11
N ASN A 138 4.20 19.43 -5.12
CA ASN A 138 5.32 20.36 -5.10
C ASN A 138 6.22 20.21 -6.35
N ASN A 139 6.54 18.98 -6.74
CA ASN A 139 7.35 18.69 -7.93
C ASN A 139 6.68 19.19 -9.20
N VAL A 140 5.34 19.13 -9.34
CA VAL A 140 4.63 19.72 -10.47
C VAL A 140 4.82 21.24 -10.50
N LEU A 141 4.69 21.92 -9.36
CA LEU A 141 4.90 23.37 -9.26
C LEU A 141 6.34 23.75 -9.59
N VAL A 142 7.31 23.09 -8.95
CA VAL A 142 8.76 23.33 -9.12
C VAL A 142 9.20 23.04 -10.55
N ASN A 143 8.83 21.89 -11.13
CA ASN A 143 9.25 21.53 -12.48
C ASN A 143 8.61 22.40 -13.56
N SER A 144 7.34 22.80 -13.39
CA SER A 144 6.68 23.73 -14.31
C SER A 144 7.30 25.12 -14.24
N ALA A 145 7.65 25.61 -13.04
CA ALA A 145 8.36 26.86 -12.86
C ALA A 145 9.78 26.81 -13.42
N ALA A 146 10.51 25.71 -13.21
CA ALA A 146 11.85 25.50 -13.74
C ALA A 146 11.87 25.47 -15.27
N SER A 147 10.92 24.79 -15.89
CA SER A 147 10.77 24.73 -17.34
C SER A 147 10.44 26.10 -17.93
N TRP A 148 9.57 26.87 -17.25
CA TRP A 148 9.25 28.24 -17.67
C TRP A 148 10.46 29.18 -17.50
N ALA A 149 11.18 29.07 -16.38
CA ALA A 149 12.39 29.83 -16.11
C ALA A 149 13.44 29.61 -17.20
N LEU A 150 13.64 28.35 -17.61
CA LEU A 150 14.54 27.98 -18.68
C LEU A 150 14.08 28.55 -20.04
N ALA A 151 12.79 28.39 -20.38
CA ALA A 151 12.24 28.84 -21.65
C ALA A 151 12.25 30.37 -21.83
N HIS A 152 12.20 31.13 -20.74
CA HIS A 152 12.17 32.60 -20.76
C HIS A 152 13.48 33.23 -20.28
N HIS A 153 14.55 32.44 -20.11
CA HIS A 153 15.86 32.89 -19.64
C HIS A 153 15.78 33.76 -18.38
N VAL A 154 14.95 33.36 -17.42
CA VAL A 154 14.74 34.10 -16.18
C VAL A 154 16.04 34.12 -15.38
N ALA A 155 16.54 35.32 -15.08
CA ALA A 155 17.71 35.48 -14.21
C ALA A 155 17.33 35.21 -12.75
N ALA A 156 18.28 34.73 -11.95
CA ALA A 156 18.17 34.59 -10.50
C ALA A 156 18.21 35.99 -9.86
N PRO A 157 17.09 36.53 -9.34
CA PRO A 157 17.09 37.83 -8.70
C PRO A 157 17.44 37.68 -7.21
N GLY A 158 18.54 38.31 -6.78
CA GLY A 158 18.98 38.28 -5.39
C GLY A 158 19.31 36.88 -4.90
N ASP A 159 18.72 36.47 -3.77
CA ASP A 159 18.96 35.17 -3.13
C ASP A 159 18.06 34.03 -3.69
N LEU A 160 17.15 34.33 -4.62
CA LEU A 160 16.24 33.34 -5.19
C LEU A 160 16.85 32.67 -6.42
N SER A 161 16.75 31.34 -6.50
CA SER A 161 17.00 30.63 -7.75
C SER A 161 15.99 31.06 -8.84
N PRO A 162 16.31 30.89 -10.14
CA PRO A 162 15.37 31.23 -11.22
C PRO A 162 14.01 30.55 -11.09
N THR A 163 13.99 29.30 -10.60
CA THR A 163 12.76 28.56 -10.36
C THR A 163 11.94 29.18 -9.22
N GLN A 164 12.61 29.55 -8.12
CA GLN A 164 11.95 30.21 -6.99
C GLN A 164 11.43 31.59 -7.37
N ALA A 165 12.14 32.35 -8.20
CA ALA A 165 11.68 33.64 -8.72
C ALA A 165 10.38 33.51 -9.52
N VAL A 166 10.25 32.47 -10.36
CA VAL A 166 9.01 32.20 -11.11
C VAL A 166 7.87 31.80 -10.17
N LEU A 167 8.16 30.99 -9.15
CA LEU A 167 7.17 30.63 -8.14
C LEU A 167 6.73 31.85 -7.32
N ASP A 168 7.66 32.75 -7.02
CA ASP A 168 7.42 33.98 -6.26
C ASP A 168 6.54 34.96 -7.06
N GLN A 169 6.88 35.18 -8.34
CA GLN A 169 6.05 35.95 -9.28
C GLN A 169 4.63 35.40 -9.43
N ARG A 170 4.44 34.08 -9.25
CA ARG A 170 3.13 33.42 -9.30
C ARG A 170 2.46 33.29 -7.92
N HIS A 171 3.02 33.90 -6.87
CA HIS A 171 2.55 33.79 -5.48
C HIS A 171 2.46 32.34 -4.95
N MET A 172 3.25 31.41 -5.51
CA MET A 172 3.27 30.01 -5.13
C MET A 172 4.52 29.59 -4.36
N LEU A 173 5.51 30.48 -4.17
CA LEU A 173 6.76 30.16 -3.48
C LEU A 173 6.51 29.68 -2.04
N GLY A 174 5.68 30.38 -1.27
CA GLY A 174 5.35 30.00 0.11
C GLY A 174 4.62 28.65 0.21
N ILE A 175 3.71 28.36 -0.73
CA ILE A 175 3.03 27.06 -0.82
C ILE A 175 4.04 25.96 -1.14
N SER A 176 4.93 26.19 -2.12
CA SER A 176 5.97 25.23 -2.49
C SER A 176 6.90 24.92 -1.32
N GLN A 177 7.35 25.94 -0.59
CA GLN A 177 8.19 25.76 0.60
C GLN A 177 7.46 24.98 1.71
N PHE A 178 6.18 25.28 1.96
CA PHE A 178 5.38 24.54 2.91
C PHE A 178 5.26 23.05 2.52
N LEU A 179 4.93 22.77 1.26
CA LEU A 179 4.82 21.40 0.76
C LEU A 179 6.17 20.66 0.85
N ASP A 180 7.27 21.33 0.53
CA ASP A 180 8.62 20.79 0.60
C ASP A 180 9.00 20.41 2.05
N ILE A 181 8.78 21.31 3.02
CA ILE A 181 9.07 21.07 4.43
C ILE A 181 8.26 19.88 4.96
N VAL A 182 6.94 19.87 4.72
CA VAL A 182 6.05 18.83 5.25
C VAL A 182 6.38 17.47 4.63
N SER A 183 6.65 17.42 3.32
CA SER A 183 6.97 16.17 2.65
C SER A 183 8.35 15.63 3.06
N LYS A 184 9.39 16.48 3.09
CA LYS A 184 10.75 16.05 3.46
C LYS A 184 10.88 15.65 4.92
N ALA A 185 10.07 16.21 5.83
CA ALA A 185 10.09 15.81 7.23
C ALA A 185 9.85 14.29 7.39
N LEU A 186 8.91 13.70 6.65
CA LEU A 186 8.66 12.27 6.74
C LEU A 186 9.86 11.43 6.27
N PHE A 187 10.41 11.76 5.11
CA PHE A 187 11.51 11.00 4.52
C PHE A 187 12.83 11.19 5.29
N GLY A 188 13.10 12.40 5.79
CA GLY A 188 14.28 12.72 6.59
C GLY A 188 14.32 12.02 7.95
N PHE A 189 13.16 11.67 8.51
CA PHE A 189 13.05 10.95 9.80
C PHE A 189 12.57 9.51 9.65
N LEU A 190 12.66 8.93 8.44
CA LEU A 190 12.16 7.59 8.16
C LEU A 190 12.81 6.50 9.04
N ALA A 191 14.09 6.65 9.36
CA ALA A 191 14.79 5.79 10.31
C ALA A 191 14.16 5.84 11.72
N ILE A 192 13.76 7.02 12.20
CA ILE A 192 13.11 7.20 13.50
C ILE A 192 11.75 6.51 13.51
N TYR A 193 10.90 6.76 12.52
CA TYR A 193 9.58 6.14 12.42
C TYR A 193 9.67 4.61 12.30
N THR A 194 10.65 4.11 11.55
CA THR A 194 10.93 2.68 11.41
C THR A 194 11.37 2.07 12.75
N GLY A 195 12.25 2.74 13.50
CA GLY A 195 12.67 2.28 14.82
C GLY A 195 11.50 2.21 15.82
N VAL A 196 10.63 3.23 15.82
CA VAL A 196 9.42 3.28 16.66
C VAL A 196 8.49 2.12 16.36
N THR A 197 8.19 1.89 15.08
CA THR A 197 7.24 0.85 14.65
C THR A 197 7.81 -0.56 14.77
N ALA A 198 9.11 -0.75 14.52
CA ALA A 198 9.81 -2.01 14.76
C ALA A 198 9.82 -2.38 16.24
N ALA A 199 10.12 -1.43 17.13
CA ALA A 199 10.04 -1.70 18.57
C ALA A 199 8.62 -2.08 19.01
N LYS A 200 7.58 -1.44 18.46
CA LYS A 200 6.19 -1.82 18.73
C LYS A 200 5.85 -3.23 18.23
N GLU A 201 6.32 -3.61 17.04
CA GLU A 201 6.09 -4.96 16.48
C GLU A 201 6.74 -6.07 17.31
N PHE A 202 7.84 -5.79 18.01
CA PHE A 202 8.57 -6.77 18.82
C PHE A 202 8.33 -6.66 20.34
N ASP A 203 7.28 -5.93 20.73
CA ASP A 203 6.89 -5.68 22.13
C ASP A 203 8.00 -5.01 22.98
N GLY A 204 8.65 -3.98 22.43
CA GLY A 204 9.66 -3.17 23.12
C GLY A 204 9.29 -1.69 23.22
N ASN A 205 10.17 -0.92 23.86
CA ASN A 205 9.94 0.51 24.04
C ASN A 205 10.07 1.28 22.71
N ALA A 206 8.94 1.85 22.27
CA ALA A 206 8.82 2.61 21.04
C ALA A 206 9.79 3.81 20.96
N VAL A 207 9.96 4.56 22.05
CA VAL A 207 10.84 5.74 22.08
C VAL A 207 12.30 5.34 21.97
N MET A 208 12.70 4.24 22.63
CA MET A 208 14.07 3.72 22.50
C MET A 208 14.35 3.22 21.09
N GLY A 209 13.40 2.55 20.44
CA GLY A 209 13.51 2.19 19.03
C GLY A 209 13.69 3.42 18.14
N GLY A 210 12.89 4.46 18.36
CA GLY A 210 13.03 5.75 17.65
C GLY A 210 14.38 6.42 17.90
N LEU A 211 14.90 6.37 19.12
CA LEU A 211 16.21 6.92 19.47
C LEU A 211 17.34 6.17 18.75
N LEU A 212 17.29 4.84 18.68
CA LEU A 212 18.24 4.05 17.87
C LEU A 212 18.16 4.43 16.40
N GLY A 213 16.95 4.63 15.87
CA GLY A 213 16.75 5.19 14.53
C GLY A 213 17.40 6.57 14.37
N ALA A 214 17.24 7.47 15.34
CA ALA A 214 17.81 8.81 15.31
C ALA A 214 19.34 8.79 15.31
N ILE A 215 19.96 7.90 16.10
CA ILE A 215 21.43 7.75 16.14
C ILE A 215 22.01 7.46 14.74
N THR A 216 21.28 6.73 13.88
CA THR A 216 21.78 6.43 12.53
C THR A 216 21.89 7.65 11.61
N ILE A 217 21.19 8.74 11.92
CA ILE A 217 21.13 9.93 11.05
C ILE A 217 21.78 11.17 11.68
N VAL A 218 22.32 11.08 12.91
CA VAL A 218 22.99 12.24 13.52
C VAL A 218 24.35 12.50 12.84
N PRO A 219 24.71 13.77 12.55
CA PRO A 219 25.96 14.08 11.84
C PRO A 219 27.24 13.62 12.56
N GLN A 220 27.20 13.50 13.89
CA GLN A 220 28.37 13.20 14.73
C GLN A 220 28.96 11.82 14.49
N ILE A 221 28.19 10.88 13.92
CA ILE A 221 28.68 9.52 13.65
C ILE A 221 29.79 9.50 12.59
N THR A 222 29.94 10.57 11.81
CA THR A 222 31.05 10.76 10.85
C THR A 222 32.42 10.75 11.53
N ALA A 223 32.50 11.17 12.80
CA ALA A 223 33.73 11.09 13.60
C ALA A 223 34.18 9.63 13.86
N LEU A 224 33.29 8.66 13.69
CA LEU A 224 33.57 7.22 13.79
C LEU A 224 33.82 6.56 12.43
N GLY A 225 33.95 7.34 11.35
CA GLY A 225 34.11 6.82 9.99
C GLY A 225 32.82 6.24 9.39
N LEU A 226 31.66 6.51 10.00
CA LEU A 226 30.36 6.07 9.51
C LEU A 226 29.70 7.15 8.64
N ILE A 227 28.82 6.72 7.74
CA ILE A 227 28.02 7.62 6.91
C ILE A 227 26.63 7.75 7.55
N PRO A 228 26.05 8.95 7.71
CA PRO A 228 24.66 9.11 8.11
C PRO A 228 23.71 8.29 7.23
N GLY A 229 22.89 7.45 7.86
CA GLY A 229 22.00 6.49 7.19
C GLY A 229 22.67 5.16 6.79
N GLN A 230 23.95 4.94 7.09
CA GLN A 230 24.63 3.69 6.78
C GLN A 230 23.96 2.49 7.45
N GLY A 231 23.69 1.45 6.66
CA GLY A 231 22.92 0.28 7.10
C GLY A 231 21.42 0.41 6.94
N GLY A 232 20.94 1.62 6.64
CA GLY A 232 19.59 1.84 6.17
C GLY A 232 18.50 1.46 7.17
N LEU A 233 17.28 1.32 6.67
CA LEU A 233 16.13 0.91 7.48
C LEU A 233 16.25 -0.53 7.96
N ILE A 234 16.97 -1.38 7.21
CA ILE A 234 17.23 -2.78 7.57
C ILE A 234 18.05 -2.85 8.87
N GLY A 235 19.11 -2.04 8.97
CA GLY A 235 19.93 -1.94 10.19
C GLY A 235 19.12 -1.46 11.39
N VAL A 236 18.23 -0.48 11.20
CA VAL A 236 17.34 0.01 12.25
C VAL A 236 16.39 -1.09 12.74
N ILE A 237 15.75 -1.84 11.83
CA ILE A 237 14.84 -2.94 12.20
C ILE A 237 15.59 -4.03 12.97
N LEU A 238 16.78 -4.42 12.49
CA LEU A 238 17.61 -5.43 13.16
C LEU A 238 18.02 -4.96 14.56
N CYS A 239 18.42 -3.69 14.70
CA CYS A 239 18.80 -3.11 15.98
C CYS A 239 17.60 -3.05 16.95
N ALA A 240 16.43 -2.60 16.49
CA ALA A 240 15.22 -2.56 17.31
C ALA A 240 14.80 -3.96 17.78
N TRP A 241 14.88 -4.97 16.92
CA TRP A 241 14.61 -6.36 17.28
C TRP A 241 15.57 -6.87 18.37
N LEU A 242 16.88 -6.69 18.17
CA LEU A 242 17.90 -7.09 19.15
C LEU A 242 17.75 -6.34 20.48
N MET A 243 17.40 -5.05 20.43
CA MET A 243 17.09 -4.24 21.61
C MET A 243 15.96 -4.85 22.42
N CYS A 244 14.86 -5.27 21.78
CA CYS A 244 13.72 -5.88 22.46
C CYS A 244 14.11 -7.21 23.15
N LEU A 245 14.98 -8.00 22.51
CA LEU A 245 15.49 -9.25 23.10
C LEU A 245 16.40 -8.97 24.30
N LEU A 246 17.29 -7.98 24.18
CA LEU A 246 18.19 -7.59 25.26
C LEU A 246 17.41 -7.02 26.44
N GLU A 247 16.43 -6.14 26.19
CA GLU A 247 15.58 -5.54 27.24
C GLU A 247 14.89 -6.61 28.07
N LYS A 248 14.22 -7.58 27.42
CA LYS A 248 13.56 -8.70 28.11
C LYS A 248 14.53 -9.55 28.93
N ARG A 249 15.82 -9.60 28.54
CA ARG A 249 16.85 -10.34 29.25
C ARG A 249 17.40 -9.56 30.44
N VAL A 250 17.71 -8.27 30.27
CA VAL A 250 18.23 -7.40 31.34
C VAL A 250 17.21 -7.26 32.47
N ARG A 251 15.92 -7.11 32.15
CA ARG A 251 14.82 -7.06 33.13
C ARG A 251 14.74 -8.27 34.06
N ARG A 252 15.31 -9.43 33.69
CA ARG A 252 15.34 -10.62 34.56
C ARG A 252 16.44 -10.57 35.62
N PHE A 253 17.45 -9.73 35.43
CA PHE A 253 18.60 -9.63 36.33
C PHE A 253 18.57 -8.37 37.19
N VAL A 254 17.89 -7.31 36.73
CA VAL A 254 17.81 -6.03 37.43
C VAL A 254 16.68 -6.08 38.48
N PRO A 255 16.94 -5.71 39.75
CA PRO A 255 15.88 -5.63 40.76
C PRO A 255 14.84 -4.56 40.43
N ASP A 256 13.56 -4.84 40.72
CA ASP A 256 12.42 -3.97 40.39
C ASP A 256 12.58 -2.51 40.83
N ILE A 257 13.23 -2.26 41.98
CA ILE A 257 13.39 -0.92 42.55
C ILE A 257 14.29 0.01 41.70
N VAL A 258 15.19 -0.57 40.89
CA VAL A 258 16.09 0.19 40.01
C VAL A 258 15.82 -0.05 38.53
N ASP A 259 14.89 -0.95 38.18
CA ASP A 259 14.60 -1.34 36.79
C ASP A 259 14.28 -0.15 35.87
N VAL A 260 13.49 0.81 36.37
CA VAL A 260 13.08 2.00 35.60
C VAL A 260 14.26 2.87 35.12
N VAL A 261 15.40 2.80 35.81
CA VAL A 261 16.61 3.54 35.44
C VAL A 261 17.64 2.61 34.80
N VAL A 262 17.96 1.50 35.47
CA VAL A 262 19.12 0.66 35.11
C VAL A 262 18.88 -0.11 33.82
N THR A 263 17.70 -0.72 33.65
CA THR A 263 17.40 -1.50 32.45
C THR A 263 17.48 -0.66 31.17
N PRO A 264 16.76 0.47 31.02
CA PRO A 264 16.83 1.25 29.79
C PRO A 264 18.22 1.84 29.54
N THR A 265 18.96 2.23 30.58
CA THR A 265 20.35 2.71 30.44
C THR A 265 21.28 1.63 29.91
N ILE A 266 21.27 0.42 30.48
CA ILE A 266 22.12 -0.69 30.02
C ILE A 266 21.75 -1.05 28.57
N VAL A 267 20.45 -1.23 28.29
CA VAL A 267 19.98 -1.59 26.96
C VAL A 267 20.40 -0.55 25.95
N LEU A 268 20.22 0.74 26.23
CA LEU A 268 20.59 1.81 25.31
C LEU A 268 22.09 1.87 25.06
N VAL A 269 22.93 1.82 26.09
CA VAL A 269 24.39 1.88 25.94
C VAL A 269 24.90 0.70 25.12
N VAL A 270 24.46 -0.51 25.44
CA VAL A 270 24.88 -1.73 24.72
C VAL A 270 24.39 -1.70 23.27
N MET A 271 23.11 -1.36 23.05
CA MET A 271 22.54 -1.34 21.71
C MET A 271 23.06 -0.20 20.85
N ALA A 272 23.34 0.98 21.41
CA ALA A 272 23.95 2.08 20.67
C ALA A 272 25.39 1.75 20.26
N ALA A 273 26.17 1.13 21.15
CA ALA A 273 27.51 0.65 20.82
C ALA A 273 27.46 -0.44 19.73
N ALA A 274 26.57 -1.43 19.87
CA ALA A 274 26.37 -2.47 18.86
C ALA A 274 25.88 -1.88 17.54
N LEU A 275 25.00 -0.87 17.58
CA LEU A 275 24.48 -0.18 16.42
C LEU A 275 25.62 0.45 15.60
N LEU A 276 26.44 1.28 16.24
CA LEU A 276 27.51 2.02 15.58
C LEU A 276 28.66 1.12 15.13
N LEU A 277 29.12 0.21 16.00
CA LEU A 277 30.35 -0.54 15.75
C LEU A 277 30.14 -1.79 14.89
N VAL A 278 28.93 -2.36 14.89
CA VAL A 278 28.66 -3.66 14.24
C VAL A 278 27.50 -3.57 13.26
N ILE A 279 26.33 -3.14 13.72
CA ILE A 279 25.09 -3.25 12.93
C ILE A 279 25.14 -2.30 11.73
N MET A 280 25.52 -1.03 11.90
CA MET A 280 25.61 -0.08 10.79
C MET A 280 26.60 -0.53 9.71
N PRO A 281 27.85 -0.93 10.04
CA PRO A 281 28.77 -1.50 9.05
C PRO A 281 28.23 -2.74 8.34
N VAL A 282 27.74 -3.73 9.09
CA VAL A 282 27.27 -5.01 8.54
C VAL A 282 26.01 -4.82 7.68
N ALA A 283 25.01 -4.11 8.21
CA ALA A 283 23.81 -3.77 7.46
C ALA A 283 24.16 -2.89 6.26
N GLY A 284 25.18 -2.03 6.35
CA GLY A 284 25.65 -1.21 5.24
C GLY A 284 26.13 -2.06 4.07
N VAL A 285 26.92 -3.11 4.34
CA VAL A 285 27.33 -4.08 3.31
C VAL A 285 26.11 -4.77 2.68
N ILE A 286 25.14 -5.18 3.51
CA ILE A 286 23.91 -5.85 3.03
C ILE A 286 23.08 -4.90 2.15
N SER A 287 22.78 -3.68 2.62
CA SER A 287 22.02 -2.68 1.88
C SER A 287 22.72 -2.32 0.58
N ASN A 288 24.03 -2.08 0.61
CA ASN A 288 24.80 -1.79 -0.60
C ASN A 288 24.78 -2.95 -1.60
N GLY A 289 24.84 -4.20 -1.11
CA GLY A 289 24.72 -5.39 -1.93
C GLY A 289 23.35 -5.53 -2.59
N ILE A 290 22.27 -5.28 -1.85
CA ILE A 290 20.89 -5.27 -2.38
C ILE A 290 20.75 -4.19 -3.46
N LEU A 291 21.20 -2.97 -3.18
CA LEU A 291 21.14 -1.85 -4.12
C LEU A 291 21.98 -2.12 -5.37
N HIS A 292 23.21 -2.65 -5.22
CA HIS A 292 24.04 -3.05 -6.37
C HIS A 292 23.40 -4.16 -7.19
N GLY A 293 22.82 -5.18 -6.55
CA GLY A 293 22.15 -6.27 -7.24
C GLY A 293 20.94 -5.79 -8.04
N LEU A 294 20.12 -4.91 -7.45
CA LEU A 294 18.95 -4.32 -8.11
C LEU A 294 19.35 -3.37 -9.25
N ASN A 295 20.30 -2.47 -9.00
CA ASN A 295 20.78 -1.56 -10.03
C ASN A 295 21.48 -2.32 -11.16
N GLY A 296 22.24 -3.37 -10.84
CA GLY A 296 22.88 -4.26 -11.81
C GLY A 296 21.86 -5.03 -12.64
N LEU A 297 20.78 -5.53 -12.02
CA LEU A 297 19.68 -6.17 -12.73
C LEU A 297 19.01 -5.22 -13.71
N LEU A 298 18.76 -3.97 -13.29
CA LEU A 298 18.14 -2.95 -14.13
C LEU A 298 19.07 -2.42 -15.23
N SER A 299 20.36 -2.25 -14.96
CA SER A 299 21.32 -1.74 -15.93
C SER A 299 21.71 -2.80 -16.97
N THR A 300 21.89 -4.05 -16.55
CA THR A 300 22.29 -5.15 -17.45
C THR A 300 21.09 -5.72 -18.19
N GLY A 301 19.97 -5.91 -17.49
CA GLY A 301 18.76 -6.45 -18.08
C GLY A 301 17.91 -5.42 -18.83
N GLY A 302 18.14 -4.12 -18.58
CA GLY A 302 17.49 -3.02 -19.30
C GLY A 302 15.98 -3.21 -19.44
N ILE A 303 15.49 -3.01 -20.66
CA ILE A 303 14.07 -3.13 -21.00
C ILE A 303 13.49 -4.54 -20.71
N ALA A 304 14.31 -5.60 -20.81
CA ALA A 304 13.88 -6.96 -20.54
C ALA A 304 13.68 -7.21 -19.03
N ALA A 305 14.55 -6.64 -18.19
CA ALA A 305 14.34 -6.66 -16.73
C ALA A 305 13.06 -5.91 -16.36
N GLY A 306 12.82 -4.73 -16.97
CA GLY A 306 11.56 -3.98 -16.78
C GLY A 306 10.32 -4.82 -17.11
N PHE A 307 10.37 -5.55 -18.23
CA PHE A 307 9.30 -6.46 -18.63
C PHE A 307 9.06 -7.57 -17.61
N VAL A 308 10.10 -8.33 -17.27
CA VAL A 308 9.98 -9.50 -16.38
C VAL A 308 9.55 -9.09 -14.98
N LEU A 309 10.16 -8.05 -14.42
CA LEU A 309 9.86 -7.58 -13.07
C LEU A 309 8.41 -7.11 -12.93
N SER A 310 7.89 -6.40 -13.94
CA SER A 310 6.49 -5.97 -13.92
C SER A 310 5.51 -7.12 -14.19
N ALA A 311 5.84 -8.03 -15.11
CA ALA A 311 4.99 -9.17 -15.42
C ALA A 311 4.87 -10.18 -14.28
N LEU A 312 5.89 -10.33 -13.44
CA LEU A 312 5.84 -11.22 -12.28
C LEU A 312 5.19 -10.59 -11.05
N PHE A 313 5.07 -9.26 -11.00
CA PHE A 313 4.54 -8.56 -9.83
C PHE A 313 3.08 -8.91 -9.48
N PRO A 314 2.14 -9.09 -10.43
CA PRO A 314 0.78 -9.58 -10.12
C PRO A 314 0.75 -10.89 -9.35
N PHE A 315 1.69 -11.82 -9.61
CA PHE A 315 1.82 -13.07 -8.87
C PHE A 315 2.28 -12.83 -7.44
N LEU A 316 3.20 -11.88 -7.26
CA LEU A 316 3.64 -11.49 -5.93
C LEU A 316 2.51 -10.81 -5.13
N ILE A 317 1.65 -10.03 -5.79
CA ILE A 317 0.44 -9.44 -5.20
C ILE A 317 -0.55 -10.54 -4.79
N SER A 318 -0.82 -11.50 -5.67
CA SER A 318 -1.79 -12.59 -5.38
C SER A 318 -1.34 -13.48 -4.21
N LEU A 319 -0.04 -13.55 -3.94
CA LEU A 319 0.54 -14.26 -2.80
C LEU A 319 0.67 -13.39 -1.53
N GLY A 320 0.41 -12.09 -1.61
CA GLY A 320 0.60 -11.11 -0.52
C GLY A 320 2.07 -10.84 -0.17
N LEU A 321 3.01 -11.36 -0.95
CA LEU A 321 4.44 -11.25 -0.68
C LEU A 321 5.02 -9.89 -1.11
N HIS A 322 4.29 -9.12 -1.91
CA HIS A 322 4.72 -7.81 -2.41
C HIS A 322 4.95 -6.79 -1.29
N HIS A 323 4.26 -6.94 -0.14
CA HIS A 323 4.52 -6.12 1.04
C HIS A 323 5.94 -6.28 1.60
N GLY A 324 6.58 -7.42 1.35
CA GLY A 324 7.98 -7.65 1.72
C GLY A 324 8.99 -6.81 0.92
N LEU A 325 8.59 -6.18 -0.18
CA LEU A 325 9.45 -5.29 -0.97
C LEU A 325 9.43 -3.84 -0.49
N PHE A 326 8.48 -3.46 0.37
CA PHE A 326 8.42 -2.08 0.92
C PHE A 326 9.73 -1.60 1.56
N PRO A 327 10.42 -2.39 2.41
CA PRO A 327 11.68 -1.97 2.99
C PRO A 327 12.74 -1.70 1.93
N ILE A 328 12.75 -2.48 0.84
CA ILE A 328 13.70 -2.30 -0.26
C ILE A 328 13.42 -0.97 -0.97
N HIS A 329 12.16 -0.66 -1.30
CA HIS A 329 11.84 0.62 -1.93
C HIS A 329 12.16 1.82 -1.04
N LEU A 330 11.85 1.71 0.26
CA LEU A 330 12.17 2.75 1.21
C LEU A 330 13.67 2.91 1.41
N GLU A 331 14.42 1.81 1.35
CA GLU A 331 15.88 1.85 1.38
C GLU A 331 16.45 2.52 0.11
N MET A 332 15.88 2.22 -1.07
CA MET A 332 16.29 2.91 -2.31
C MET A 332 16.02 4.42 -2.23
N ILE A 333 14.86 4.82 -1.69
CA ILE A 333 14.54 6.24 -1.48
C ILE A 333 15.50 6.85 -0.46
N ASN A 334 15.76 6.16 0.65
CA ASN A 334 16.67 6.63 1.68
C ASN A 334 18.09 6.84 1.13
N ALA A 335 18.57 5.91 0.30
CA ALA A 335 19.92 5.94 -0.25
C ALA A 335 20.09 6.86 -1.47
N THR A 336 19.07 6.98 -2.33
CA THR A 336 19.18 7.61 -3.66
C THR A 336 18.14 8.68 -3.94
N GLY A 337 17.18 8.89 -3.04
CA GLY A 337 15.99 9.73 -3.25
C GLY A 337 14.94 9.13 -4.19
N HIS A 338 15.21 7.96 -4.79
CA HIS A 338 14.42 7.39 -5.87
C HIS A 338 14.11 5.89 -5.65
N ALA A 339 13.01 5.41 -6.23
CA ALA A 339 12.61 4.00 -6.24
C ALA A 339 12.24 3.53 -7.66
N PRO A 340 13.21 3.36 -8.59
CA PRO A 340 12.93 2.93 -9.96
C PRO A 340 12.26 1.55 -10.03
N LEU A 341 12.58 0.64 -9.08
CA LEU A 341 11.92 -0.65 -8.99
C LEU A 341 10.41 -0.51 -8.74
N PHE A 342 10.01 0.46 -7.92
CA PHE A 342 8.59 0.70 -7.62
C PHE A 342 7.85 1.16 -8.88
N ALA A 343 8.43 2.10 -9.64
CA ALA A 343 7.87 2.58 -10.90
C ALA A 343 7.61 1.44 -11.91
N ILE A 344 8.49 0.45 -11.99
CA ILE A 344 8.34 -0.72 -12.86
C ILE A 344 7.20 -1.62 -12.36
N GLN A 345 7.19 -1.91 -11.06
CA GLN A 345 6.25 -2.86 -10.46
C GLN A 345 4.80 -2.36 -10.47
N ILE A 346 4.57 -1.06 -10.27
CA ILE A 346 3.22 -0.49 -10.30
C ILE A 346 2.56 -0.54 -11.69
N MET A 347 3.30 -0.85 -12.76
CA MET A 347 2.71 -1.18 -14.08
C MET A 347 1.89 -2.48 -14.09
N SER A 348 2.05 -3.33 -13.07
CA SER A 348 1.11 -4.41 -12.75
C SER A 348 -0.33 -3.91 -12.71
N ASN A 349 -0.56 -2.71 -12.19
CA ASN A 349 -1.89 -2.13 -12.11
C ASN A 349 -2.49 -1.91 -13.51
N ALA A 350 -1.71 -1.31 -14.42
CA ALA A 350 -2.12 -1.08 -15.81
C ALA A 350 -2.52 -2.38 -16.51
N GLY A 351 -1.69 -3.42 -16.39
CA GLY A 351 -1.97 -4.71 -16.99
C GLY A 351 -3.25 -5.37 -16.44
N MET A 352 -3.48 -5.28 -15.13
CA MET A 352 -4.69 -5.84 -14.51
C MET A 352 -5.96 -5.08 -14.91
N VAL A 353 -5.89 -3.75 -15.03
CA VAL A 353 -6.99 -2.92 -15.52
C VAL A 353 -7.32 -3.22 -16.98
N GLY A 354 -6.30 -3.30 -17.85
CA GLY A 354 -6.49 -3.63 -19.26
C GLY A 354 -7.13 -4.99 -19.48
N ALA A 355 -6.65 -6.02 -18.76
CA ALA A 355 -7.23 -7.35 -18.81
C ALA A 355 -8.67 -7.40 -18.27
N ALA A 356 -8.95 -6.73 -17.14
CA ALA A 356 -10.30 -6.69 -16.58
C ALA A 356 -11.28 -5.98 -17.51
N THR A 357 -10.83 -4.94 -18.21
CA THR A 357 -11.62 -4.22 -19.22
C THR A 357 -11.96 -5.14 -20.40
N ALA A 358 -11.01 -5.95 -20.88
CA ALA A 358 -11.29 -6.94 -21.91
C ALA A 358 -12.29 -8.01 -21.43
N VAL A 359 -12.14 -8.49 -20.18
CA VAL A 359 -13.09 -9.44 -19.58
C VAL A 359 -14.49 -8.85 -19.49
N LEU A 360 -14.64 -7.58 -19.10
CA LEU A 360 -15.93 -6.89 -19.04
C LEU A 360 -16.65 -6.88 -20.40
N LEU A 361 -15.90 -6.68 -21.49
CA LEU A 361 -16.46 -6.65 -22.84
C LEU A 361 -16.78 -8.05 -23.38
N LEU A 362 -16.02 -9.06 -22.98
CA LEU A 362 -16.22 -10.44 -23.43
C LEU A 362 -17.32 -11.17 -22.65
N THR A 363 -17.35 -11.01 -21.33
CA THR A 363 -18.16 -11.84 -20.45
C THR A 363 -19.66 -11.67 -20.71
N ARG A 364 -20.39 -12.79 -20.73
CA ARG A 364 -21.87 -12.79 -20.78
C ARG A 364 -22.50 -12.89 -19.39
N ASP A 365 -21.78 -13.45 -18.42
CA ASP A 365 -22.21 -13.59 -17.03
C ASP A 365 -22.53 -12.21 -16.38
N PRO A 366 -23.81 -11.98 -15.98
CA PRO A 366 -24.23 -10.75 -15.31
C PRO A 366 -23.45 -10.44 -14.03
N MET A 367 -23.04 -11.48 -13.27
CA MET A 367 -22.28 -11.31 -12.03
C MET A 367 -20.88 -10.79 -12.32
N MET A 368 -20.16 -11.43 -13.24
CA MET A 368 -18.85 -10.96 -13.70
C MET A 368 -18.91 -9.54 -14.27
N LYS A 369 -19.95 -9.19 -15.04
CA LYS A 369 -20.14 -7.80 -15.52
C LYS A 369 -20.27 -6.81 -14.38
N LYS A 370 -21.07 -7.13 -13.35
CA LYS A 370 -21.26 -6.27 -12.18
C LYS A 370 -19.96 -6.09 -11.41
N ILE A 371 -19.23 -7.18 -11.15
CA ILE A 371 -17.95 -7.16 -10.44
C ILE A 371 -16.92 -6.32 -11.22
N ALA A 372 -16.77 -6.55 -12.52
CA ALA A 372 -15.80 -5.83 -13.34
C ALA A 372 -16.09 -4.33 -13.44
N LYS A 373 -17.38 -3.94 -13.60
CA LYS A 373 -17.79 -2.52 -13.58
C LYS A 373 -17.43 -1.81 -12.28
N GLY A 374 -17.55 -2.50 -11.15
CA GLY A 374 -17.16 -1.94 -9.84
C GLY A 374 -15.65 -1.91 -9.63
N ALA A 375 -14.93 -2.95 -10.05
CA ALA A 375 -13.50 -3.11 -9.77
C ALA A 375 -12.60 -2.20 -10.63
N ILE A 376 -12.94 -1.99 -11.91
CA ILE A 376 -12.08 -1.27 -12.86
C ILE A 376 -11.81 0.19 -12.42
N PRO A 377 -12.81 1.03 -12.10
CA PRO A 377 -12.56 2.42 -11.69
C PRO A 377 -11.69 2.52 -10.44
N THR A 378 -11.93 1.64 -9.46
CA THR A 378 -11.13 1.58 -8.24
C THR A 378 -9.69 1.18 -8.52
N SER A 379 -9.48 0.24 -9.45
CA SER A 379 -8.14 -0.18 -9.85
C SER A 379 -7.39 0.83 -10.70
N ILE A 380 -8.07 1.64 -11.52
CA ILE A 380 -7.41 2.78 -12.20
C ILE A 380 -6.82 3.76 -11.17
N LEU A 381 -7.58 4.02 -10.09
CA LEU A 381 -7.25 5.07 -9.15
C LEU A 381 -6.26 4.65 -8.06
N ALA A 382 -6.24 3.43 -7.53
CA ALA A 382 -5.28 3.15 -6.45
C ALA A 382 -4.90 1.68 -6.21
N VAL A 383 -5.84 0.73 -6.31
CA VAL A 383 -5.66 -0.62 -5.75
C VAL A 383 -5.91 -1.67 -6.83
N GLY A 384 -4.94 -2.53 -7.12
CA GLY A 384 -5.05 -3.55 -8.18
C GLY A 384 -5.87 -4.78 -7.75
N GLU A 385 -6.04 -4.98 -6.45
CA GLU A 385 -6.63 -6.17 -5.83
C GLU A 385 -8.09 -6.43 -6.25
N PRO A 386 -8.98 -5.42 -6.38
CA PRO A 386 -10.31 -5.61 -6.93
C PRO A 386 -10.31 -6.28 -8.31
N THR A 387 -9.46 -5.83 -9.25
CA THR A 387 -9.39 -6.42 -10.61
C THR A 387 -8.65 -7.75 -10.61
N ILE A 388 -7.58 -7.91 -9.82
CA ILE A 388 -6.85 -9.18 -9.69
C ILE A 388 -7.77 -10.28 -9.19
N PHE A 389 -8.38 -10.11 -8.01
CA PHE A 389 -9.14 -11.16 -7.34
C PHE A 389 -10.58 -11.24 -7.82
N GLY A 390 -11.19 -10.11 -8.21
CA GLY A 390 -12.59 -10.05 -8.61
C GLY A 390 -12.81 -10.44 -10.08
N VAL A 391 -11.84 -10.23 -10.95
CA VAL A 391 -12.04 -10.37 -12.40
C VAL A 391 -11.01 -11.32 -13.02
N ASN A 392 -9.72 -11.00 -12.86
CA ASN A 392 -8.65 -11.60 -13.66
C ASN A 392 -8.33 -13.04 -13.23
N ILE A 393 -8.23 -13.30 -11.93
CA ILE A 393 -8.03 -14.66 -11.40
C ILE A 393 -9.25 -15.57 -11.67
N PRO A 394 -10.50 -15.13 -11.42
CA PRO A 394 -11.67 -15.94 -11.78
C PRO A 394 -11.77 -16.30 -13.27
N ALA A 395 -11.43 -15.36 -14.16
CA ALA A 395 -11.32 -15.62 -15.60
C ALA A 395 -10.10 -16.49 -15.96
N GLY A 396 -9.07 -16.53 -15.11
CA GLY A 396 -7.89 -17.38 -15.23
C GLY A 396 -6.90 -16.88 -16.29
N PHE A 397 -7.29 -16.90 -17.56
CA PHE A 397 -6.41 -16.46 -18.66
C PHE A 397 -6.09 -14.96 -18.58
N ALA A 398 -7.07 -14.15 -18.15
CA ALA A 398 -6.94 -12.72 -18.01
C ALA A 398 -5.84 -12.31 -17.01
N PHE A 399 -5.61 -13.11 -15.97
CA PHE A 399 -4.50 -12.87 -15.04
C PHE A 399 -3.14 -13.03 -15.73
N ILE A 400 -2.98 -14.03 -16.58
CA ILE A 400 -1.72 -14.27 -17.31
C ILE A 400 -1.52 -13.22 -18.40
N THR A 401 -2.52 -12.98 -19.24
CA THR A 401 -2.43 -11.98 -20.31
C THR A 401 -2.29 -10.55 -19.77
N GLY A 402 -2.96 -10.24 -18.66
CA GLY A 402 -2.78 -8.99 -17.93
C GLY A 402 -1.38 -8.83 -17.35
N SER A 403 -0.78 -9.92 -16.86
CA SER A 403 0.60 -9.92 -16.37
C SER A 403 1.60 -9.66 -17.49
N ILE A 404 1.41 -10.30 -18.65
CA ILE A 404 2.23 -10.03 -19.85
C ILE A 404 2.07 -8.56 -20.29
N GLY A 405 0.84 -8.03 -20.28
CA GLY A 405 0.60 -6.61 -20.57
C GLY A 405 1.28 -5.66 -19.59
N ALA A 406 1.26 -5.96 -18.29
CA ALA A 406 2.03 -5.21 -17.29
C ALA A 406 3.54 -5.17 -17.63
N GLY A 407 4.08 -6.29 -18.14
CA GLY A 407 5.44 -6.35 -18.65
C GLY A 407 5.74 -5.28 -19.70
N PHE A 408 4.86 -5.06 -20.68
CA PHE A 408 5.05 -3.99 -21.66
C PHE A 408 5.04 -2.60 -21.02
N GLY A 409 4.23 -2.38 -19.98
CA GLY A 409 4.29 -1.13 -19.20
C GLY A 409 5.63 -0.97 -18.47
N GLY A 410 6.11 -2.02 -17.79
CA GLY A 410 7.41 -2.02 -17.11
C GLY A 410 8.60 -1.82 -18.05
N MET A 411 8.51 -2.37 -19.26
CA MET A 411 9.48 -2.15 -20.34
C MET A 411 9.55 -0.67 -20.71
N MET A 412 8.39 0.00 -20.88
CA MET A 412 8.31 1.42 -21.20
C MET A 412 8.84 2.30 -20.07
N VAL A 413 8.59 1.93 -18.81
CA VAL A 413 9.15 2.65 -17.64
C VAL A 413 10.67 2.66 -17.70
N VAL A 414 11.30 1.53 -18.02
CA VAL A 414 12.77 1.47 -18.17
C VAL A 414 13.23 2.26 -19.40
N LEU A 415 12.57 2.08 -20.56
CA LEU A 415 12.93 2.76 -21.80
C LEU A 415 12.87 4.29 -21.69
N LEU A 416 11.88 4.81 -20.97
CA LEU A 416 11.66 6.24 -20.77
C LEU A 416 12.33 6.76 -19.49
N CYS A 417 13.11 5.91 -18.80
CA CYS A 417 13.83 6.21 -17.57
C CYS A 417 12.93 6.82 -16.48
N VAL A 418 11.73 6.28 -16.30
CA VAL A 418 10.77 6.76 -15.30
C VAL A 418 11.11 6.18 -13.92
N SER A 419 11.08 7.03 -12.91
CA SER A 419 11.32 6.67 -11.50
C SER A 419 10.32 7.38 -10.59
N THR A 420 10.30 7.02 -9.31
CA THR A 420 9.44 7.62 -8.28
C THR A 420 10.24 8.10 -7.09
N ASN A 421 9.82 9.20 -6.48
CA ASN A 421 10.43 9.75 -5.26
C ASN A 421 9.76 9.24 -3.98
N GLY A 422 8.63 8.54 -4.10
CA GLY A 422 7.88 7.99 -2.97
C GLY A 422 7.24 6.66 -3.31
N VAL A 423 6.64 6.03 -2.30
CA VAL A 423 5.87 4.79 -2.42
C VAL A 423 4.51 4.92 -1.75
N GLY A 424 3.54 4.13 -2.22
CA GLY A 424 2.27 3.92 -1.52
C GLY A 424 1.04 3.99 -2.43
N ALA A 425 1.02 4.89 -3.41
CA ALA A 425 -0.01 4.97 -4.43
C ALA A 425 0.41 4.16 -5.69
N ALA A 426 -0.53 3.49 -6.34
CA ALA A 426 -0.31 2.70 -7.56
C ALA A 426 -1.32 3.08 -8.64
N GLY A 427 -1.06 2.67 -9.89
CA GLY A 427 -1.90 3.08 -11.01
C GLY A 427 -1.78 4.59 -11.29
N LEU A 428 -2.86 5.26 -11.67
CA LEU A 428 -2.80 6.68 -12.00
C LEU A 428 -2.61 7.58 -10.78
N SER A 429 -2.95 7.14 -9.55
CA SER A 429 -2.64 7.92 -8.34
C SER A 429 -1.16 7.97 -8.00
N ALA A 430 -0.31 7.19 -8.67
CA ALA A 430 1.14 7.31 -8.52
C ALA A 430 1.72 8.51 -9.29
N LEU A 431 0.92 9.21 -10.12
CA LEU A 431 1.37 10.37 -10.89
C LEU A 431 2.11 11.44 -10.07
N PRO A 432 1.63 11.83 -8.86
CA PRO A 432 2.38 12.75 -8.01
C PRO A 432 3.74 12.17 -7.58
N LEU A 433 3.87 10.85 -7.44
CA LEU A 433 5.12 10.23 -6.97
C LEU A 433 6.23 10.22 -8.02
N ILE A 434 5.93 10.55 -9.29
CA ILE A 434 6.88 10.47 -10.40
C ILE A 434 7.99 11.50 -10.26
N ALA A 435 9.23 11.02 -10.44
CA ALA A 435 10.45 11.80 -10.37
C ALA A 435 10.70 12.61 -11.66
N ASP A 436 11.53 13.64 -11.55
CA ASP A 436 12.11 14.39 -12.68
C ASP A 436 11.11 14.96 -13.70
N GLY A 437 9.86 15.17 -13.29
CA GLY A 437 8.82 15.69 -14.18
C GLY A 437 8.40 14.73 -15.30
N LYS A 438 8.74 13.43 -15.20
CA LYS A 438 8.47 12.42 -16.25
C LYS A 438 7.03 11.91 -16.26
N TYR A 439 6.07 12.80 -16.01
CA TYR A 439 4.66 12.47 -15.87
C TYR A 439 4.07 11.91 -17.17
N LEU A 440 4.38 12.52 -18.31
CA LEU A 440 3.88 12.07 -19.62
C LEU A 440 4.42 10.69 -19.97
N GLN A 441 5.70 10.45 -19.70
CA GLN A 441 6.37 9.17 -19.90
C GLN A 441 5.73 8.07 -19.05
N TYR A 442 5.36 8.39 -17.81
CA TYR A 442 4.63 7.47 -16.95
C TYR A 442 3.24 7.14 -17.52
N ILE A 443 2.47 8.15 -17.97
CA ILE A 443 1.15 7.95 -18.57
C ILE A 443 1.26 7.07 -19.82
N ILE A 444 2.22 7.34 -20.69
CA ILE A 444 2.48 6.52 -21.88
C ILE A 444 2.76 5.08 -21.47
N SER A 445 3.65 4.87 -20.49
CA SER A 445 3.99 3.53 -19.99
C SER A 445 2.77 2.78 -19.45
N TRP A 446 1.93 3.47 -18.67
CA TRP A 446 0.69 2.91 -18.12
C TRP A 446 -0.30 2.56 -19.24
N LEU A 447 -0.51 3.46 -20.21
CA LEU A 447 -1.40 3.20 -21.34
C LEU A 447 -0.91 2.05 -22.22
N THR A 448 0.40 1.95 -22.47
CA THR A 448 0.98 0.83 -23.22
C THR A 448 0.73 -0.50 -22.52
N GLY A 449 0.96 -0.58 -21.21
CA GLY A 449 0.71 -1.83 -20.46
C GLY A 449 -0.77 -2.21 -20.43
N CYS A 450 -1.65 -1.21 -20.26
CA CYS A 450 -3.10 -1.40 -20.28
C CYS A 450 -3.60 -1.85 -21.66
N ALA A 451 -3.16 -1.19 -22.74
CA ALA A 451 -3.53 -1.54 -24.11
C ALA A 451 -3.03 -2.95 -24.50
N ALA A 452 -1.77 -3.27 -24.17
CA ALA A 452 -1.21 -4.59 -24.43
C ALA A 452 -1.99 -5.69 -23.68
N ALA A 453 -2.29 -5.48 -22.39
CA ALA A 453 -3.11 -6.41 -21.62
C ALA A 453 -4.52 -6.57 -22.21
N PHE A 454 -5.16 -5.47 -22.61
CA PHE A 454 -6.48 -5.49 -23.21
C PHE A 454 -6.49 -6.33 -24.49
N VAL A 455 -5.58 -6.04 -25.43
CA VAL A 455 -5.50 -6.73 -26.73
C VAL A 455 -5.23 -8.23 -26.52
N LEU A 456 -4.23 -8.58 -25.71
CA LEU A 456 -3.89 -9.97 -25.44
C LEU A 456 -5.06 -10.73 -24.79
N THR A 457 -5.68 -10.12 -23.78
CA THR A 457 -6.82 -10.73 -23.08
C THR A 457 -8.02 -10.89 -24.00
N TYR A 458 -8.31 -9.88 -24.83
CA TYR A 458 -9.44 -9.92 -25.76
C TYR A 458 -9.28 -11.02 -26.81
N ILE A 459 -8.10 -11.11 -27.43
CA ILE A 459 -7.80 -12.14 -28.44
C ILE A 459 -7.85 -13.54 -27.81
N VAL A 460 -7.16 -13.76 -26.69
CA VAL A 460 -7.14 -15.06 -26.01
C VAL A 460 -8.54 -15.46 -25.54
N GLY A 461 -9.32 -14.50 -25.04
CA GLY A 461 -10.71 -14.72 -24.63
C GLY A 461 -11.61 -15.14 -25.79
N LYS A 462 -11.49 -14.49 -26.96
CA LYS A 462 -12.20 -14.88 -28.19
C LYS A 462 -11.82 -16.27 -28.68
N VAL A 463 -10.53 -16.59 -28.73
CA VAL A 463 -10.02 -17.91 -29.13
C VAL A 463 -10.54 -19.00 -28.19
N ARG A 464 -10.64 -18.71 -26.90
CA ARG A 464 -11.19 -19.62 -25.89
C ARG A 464 -12.73 -19.69 -25.88
N GLY A 465 -13.42 -18.90 -26.69
CA GLY A 465 -14.88 -18.82 -26.71
C GLY A 465 -15.48 -18.26 -25.42
N TYR A 466 -14.74 -17.44 -24.67
CA TYR A 466 -15.20 -16.84 -23.40
C TYR A 466 -16.38 -15.86 -23.59
N ASP A 467 -16.62 -15.42 -24.83
CA ASP A 467 -17.72 -14.55 -25.22
C ASP A 467 -19.02 -15.28 -25.59
N LYS A 468 -18.95 -16.61 -25.68
CA LYS A 468 -20.10 -17.47 -25.91
C LYS A 468 -20.77 -17.78 -24.58
N GLU A 469 -22.10 -17.81 -24.56
CA GLU A 469 -22.82 -18.33 -23.39
C GLU A 469 -22.36 -19.78 -23.16
N THR A 470 -21.91 -20.08 -21.95
CA THR A 470 -21.82 -21.47 -21.51
C THR A 470 -23.23 -22.04 -21.58
N ALA A 471 -23.45 -22.90 -22.58
CA ALA A 471 -24.69 -23.64 -22.78
C ALA A 471 -25.06 -24.47 -21.56
#